data_AF-A0A944JW46-F1
#
_entry.id   AF-A0A944JW46-F1
#
_cell.length_a   1.000
_cell.length_b   1.000
_cell.length_c   1.000
_cell.angle_alpha   90.00
_cell.angle_beta   90.00
_cell.angle_gamma   90.00
#
_symmetry.space_group_name_H-M   'P 1'
#
loop_
_entity.id
_entity.type
_entity.pdbx_description
1 polymer ?
#
loop_
_entity_poly.entity_id
_entity_poly.type
_entity_poly.pdbx_seq_one_letter_code
_entity_poly.pdbx_strand_id
1 'polypeptide(L)'
;MRRPAARSAVRGAFAAACAAAMLLAAGPARAVDAPPNPRVEVEIPGPEHGGEAGSGHTFVPAAGVRAKSAGRLSEAQRSADGAVAKVVDNGPTADRLDVVVVGDGYTAAELDRFHTDARQKWAEVTAVEPYTTYRNLFNVWTVDAVSAESGVSGDPDRATVRDTALGSYFWCEEIERLLCIDQPKVDAYVAKAPAADLVIVLANSAKYGGAGYNERSATLGYEGISTASAGHAKSGQVAIHETGHSLGKLADEYFYTGLPDYEKYTGPEPAESNTSALPAGRMAAERAKWYRWLGEESPDGGTVGAYEGGGYFATGLYRPTDNSIMRVLGKPFNLPGVEAMIAGFHRHARTVTPLTPTDRTLRARHTAKAAVPVLAGADGRQLVVRWYLDGRELKRFAGRTEVAVAELWLFDLRTHRLSVTAEDRTPSVRDPKIAETLRSRVEWTVRL
;
A
#
# COMPACT_ATOMS: atom_id res chain seq x y z
N MET A 1 -68.94 46.37 1.44
CA MET A 1 -69.69 46.80 0.24
C MET A 1 -68.91 46.40 -1.01
N ARG A 2 -69.57 45.69 -1.93
CA ARG A 2 -69.26 45.47 -3.36
C ARG A 2 -67.84 45.05 -3.82
N ARG A 3 -67.73 43.75 -4.15
CA ARG A 3 -66.99 43.10 -5.26
C ARG A 3 -67.21 43.83 -6.63
N PRO A 4 -66.55 43.49 -7.79
CA PRO A 4 -65.81 42.26 -8.11
C PRO A 4 -64.54 42.36 -9.00
N ALA A 5 -63.96 41.17 -9.17
CA ALA A 5 -63.04 40.64 -10.19
C ALA A 5 -63.10 41.16 -11.64
N ALA A 6 -61.96 41.05 -12.33
CA ALA A 6 -61.88 40.51 -13.69
C ALA A 6 -60.46 39.96 -13.99
N ARG A 7 -60.40 38.66 -14.30
CA ARG A 7 -59.31 37.96 -14.99
C ARG A 7 -59.52 38.10 -16.50
N SER A 8 -58.45 38.31 -17.27
CA SER A 8 -58.17 37.79 -18.63
C SER A 8 -56.85 38.43 -19.07
N ALA A 9 -55.70 37.74 -19.09
CA ALA A 9 -55.25 36.77 -20.10
C ALA A 9 -55.32 37.33 -21.53
N VAL A 10 -54.16 37.53 -22.18
CA VAL A 10 -53.80 37.00 -23.52
C VAL A 10 -52.46 37.59 -24.04
N ARG A 11 -51.50 36.65 -24.22
CA ARG A 11 -50.52 36.43 -25.32
C ARG A 11 -49.44 37.46 -25.72
N GLY A 12 -48.26 36.89 -26.00
CA GLY A 12 -47.25 37.40 -26.94
C GLY A 12 -45.83 37.40 -26.35
N ALA A 13 -45.12 36.27 -26.30
CA ALA A 13 -44.18 35.78 -27.32
C ALA A 13 -42.82 36.51 -27.39
N PHE A 14 -41.81 35.77 -26.92
CA PHE A 14 -40.42 35.64 -27.41
C PHE A 14 -39.43 36.81 -27.49
N ALA A 15 -38.20 36.43 -27.09
CA ALA A 15 -36.87 36.90 -27.48
C ALA A 15 -36.32 38.16 -26.81
N ALA A 16 -35.26 38.00 -26.02
CA ALA A 16 -33.88 38.15 -26.52
C ALA A 16 -32.90 38.22 -25.33
N ALA A 17 -31.80 37.49 -25.46
CA ALA A 17 -30.71 37.41 -24.50
C ALA A 17 -30.02 38.77 -24.33
N CYS A 18 -29.83 39.21 -23.08
CA CYS A 18 -28.92 40.31 -22.75
C CYS A 18 -27.49 39.77 -22.73
N ALA A 19 -26.73 40.08 -23.78
CA ALA A 19 -25.28 39.98 -23.78
C ALA A 19 -24.69 41.17 -23.00
N ALA A 20 -24.09 40.88 -21.83
CA ALA A 20 -23.16 41.78 -21.18
C ALA A 20 -21.74 41.21 -21.38
N ALA A 21 -20.98 41.84 -22.26
CA ALA A 21 -19.58 41.53 -22.49
C ALA A 21 -18.75 42.02 -21.28
N MET A 22 -18.26 41.09 -20.46
CA MET A 22 -17.11 41.32 -19.60
C MET A 22 -15.89 40.70 -20.28
N LEU A 23 -15.06 41.55 -20.89
CA LEU A 23 -13.70 41.22 -21.28
C LEU A 23 -12.86 41.03 -20.02
N LEU A 24 -12.79 39.80 -19.51
CA LEU A 24 -11.71 39.36 -18.65
C LEU A 24 -10.54 38.99 -19.55
N ALA A 25 -9.57 39.90 -19.66
CA ALA A 25 -8.26 39.56 -20.19
C ALA A 25 -7.65 38.49 -19.28
N ALA A 26 -7.63 37.24 -19.75
CA ALA A 26 -6.82 36.19 -19.15
C ALA A 26 -5.36 36.59 -19.32
N GLY A 27 -4.77 37.16 -18.26
CA GLY A 27 -3.31 37.25 -18.16
C GLY A 27 -2.73 35.84 -18.27
N PRO A 28 -1.54 35.66 -18.87
CA PRO A 28 -0.96 34.34 -18.96
C PRO A 28 -0.83 33.80 -17.54
N ALA A 29 -1.44 32.64 -17.28
CA ALA A 29 -1.15 31.90 -16.07
C ALA A 29 0.37 31.71 -16.06
N ARG A 30 1.04 32.32 -15.08
CA ARG A 30 2.42 31.97 -14.79
C ARG A 30 2.39 30.49 -14.46
N ALA A 31 2.89 29.68 -15.38
CA ALA A 31 3.39 28.37 -15.02
C ALA A 31 4.33 28.61 -13.85
N VAL A 32 3.96 28.11 -12.67
CA VAL A 32 4.93 27.97 -11.60
C VAL A 32 5.86 26.88 -12.13
N ASP A 33 6.99 27.29 -12.70
CA ASP A 33 8.02 26.35 -13.12
C ASP A 33 8.39 25.52 -11.90
N ALA A 34 8.03 24.23 -11.93
CA ALA A 34 8.55 23.26 -10.98
C ALA A 34 10.09 23.33 -11.06
N PRO A 35 10.80 23.29 -9.92
CA PRO A 35 12.25 23.40 -9.93
C PRO A 35 12.84 22.34 -10.88
N PRO A 36 13.83 22.71 -11.71
CA PRO A 36 14.51 21.77 -12.58
C PRO A 36 15.18 20.73 -11.69
N ASN A 37 14.69 19.48 -11.75
CA ASN A 37 15.07 18.32 -10.93
C ASN A 37 14.34 18.26 -9.57
N PRO A 38 13.08 17.78 -9.55
CA PRO A 38 12.43 17.43 -8.29
C PRO A 38 13.28 16.40 -7.53
N ARG A 39 13.46 16.63 -6.23
CA ARG A 39 14.08 15.67 -5.31
C ARG A 39 12.99 15.01 -4.49
N VAL A 40 13.20 13.74 -4.16
CA VAL A 40 12.30 12.96 -3.30
C VAL A 40 13.07 12.45 -2.10
N GLU A 41 12.39 12.36 -0.97
CA GLU A 41 12.94 11.72 0.23
C GLU A 41 12.97 10.20 0.01
N VAL A 42 14.09 9.58 0.39
CA VAL A 42 14.34 8.16 0.25
C VAL A 42 14.91 7.62 1.55
N GLU A 43 14.34 6.52 2.03
CA GLU A 43 14.89 5.76 3.13
C GLU A 43 16.14 4.98 2.69
N ILE A 44 17.17 5.08 3.52
CA ILE A 44 18.42 4.38 3.39
C ILE A 44 18.36 3.16 4.28
N PRO A 45 18.37 1.92 3.73
CA PRO A 45 18.28 0.73 4.55
C PRO A 45 19.47 0.63 5.50
N GLY A 46 19.30 -0.08 6.62
CA GLY A 46 20.38 -0.43 7.54
C GLY A 46 21.56 -1.16 6.86
N PRO A 47 22.78 -1.11 7.43
CA PRO A 47 23.88 -1.95 6.97
C PRO A 47 23.54 -3.44 7.14
N GLU A 48 24.15 -4.28 6.31
CA GLU A 48 23.86 -5.71 6.27
C GLU A 48 23.98 -6.43 7.64
N HIS A 49 24.90 -5.97 8.49
CA HIS A 49 25.24 -6.59 9.77
C HIS A 49 24.81 -5.78 11.00
N GLY A 50 24.01 -4.71 10.83
CA GLY A 50 23.37 -3.96 11.92
C GLY A 50 24.33 -3.41 12.99
N GLY A 51 24.85 -2.20 12.79
CA GLY A 51 25.75 -1.57 13.77
C GLY A 51 26.46 -0.29 13.33
N GLU A 52 26.36 0.10 12.06
CA GLU A 52 26.96 1.34 11.55
C GLU A 52 25.93 2.46 11.41
N ALA A 53 26.34 3.69 11.75
CA ALA A 53 25.58 4.90 11.46
C ALA A 53 25.43 5.10 9.94
N GLY A 54 24.33 5.73 9.52
CA GLY A 54 24.08 6.09 8.11
C GLY A 54 22.90 5.38 7.45
N SER A 55 21.98 4.78 8.21
CA SER A 55 20.59 4.61 7.76
C SER A 55 19.75 5.80 8.25
N GLY A 56 18.60 6.02 7.61
CA GLY A 56 17.76 7.20 7.83
C GLY A 56 17.22 7.69 6.50
N HIS A 57 17.11 9.00 6.31
CA HIS A 57 16.62 9.58 5.07
C HIS A 57 17.66 10.43 4.35
N THR A 58 17.55 10.46 3.03
CA THR A 58 18.22 11.46 2.20
C THR A 58 17.29 11.90 1.08
N PHE A 59 17.59 13.03 0.46
CA PHE A 59 16.88 13.46 -0.74
C PHE A 59 17.67 13.01 -1.96
N VAL A 60 17.02 12.48 -2.99
CA VAL A 60 17.67 12.09 -4.25
C VAL A 60 16.91 12.68 -5.43
N PRO A 61 17.54 12.91 -6.59
CA PRO A 61 16.81 13.34 -7.79
C PRO A 61 15.80 12.27 -8.23
N ALA A 62 14.54 12.67 -8.45
CA ALA A 62 13.46 11.75 -8.82
C ALA A 62 13.74 11.00 -10.13
N ALA A 63 14.39 11.65 -11.09
CA ALA A 63 14.76 11.06 -12.38
C ALA A 63 16.04 10.19 -12.33
N GLY A 64 16.62 9.97 -11.14
CA GLY A 64 17.93 9.34 -11.00
C GLY A 64 19.05 10.17 -11.62
N VAL A 65 20.31 9.71 -11.45
CA VAL A 65 21.50 10.43 -11.97
C VAL A 65 22.50 9.54 -12.68
N ARG A 66 22.27 8.23 -12.72
CA ARG A 66 23.33 7.25 -13.02
C ARG A 66 22.93 6.18 -14.03
N ALA A 67 22.45 6.63 -15.18
CA ALA A 67 22.12 5.76 -16.30
C ALA A 67 22.89 6.18 -17.57
N LYS A 68 23.29 5.20 -18.38
CA LYS A 68 23.63 5.48 -19.78
C LYS A 68 22.37 6.00 -20.49
N SER A 69 22.56 6.75 -21.56
CA SER A 69 21.47 7.07 -22.48
C SER A 69 20.87 5.76 -23.00
N ALA A 70 19.55 5.60 -22.87
CA ALA A 70 18.88 4.38 -23.30
C ALA A 70 19.12 4.08 -24.79
N GLY A 71 19.78 2.96 -25.06
CA GLY A 71 19.91 2.37 -26.37
C GLY A 71 18.54 1.93 -26.91
N ARG A 72 18.38 1.93 -28.23
CA ARG A 72 17.13 1.49 -28.85
C ARG A 72 17.03 -0.04 -28.74
N LEU A 73 16.04 -0.52 -27.99
CA LEU A 73 15.69 -1.95 -27.96
C LEU A 73 15.43 -2.47 -29.38
N SER A 74 15.84 -3.71 -29.68
CA SER A 74 15.47 -4.41 -30.91
C SER A 74 13.97 -4.66 -30.99
N GLU A 75 13.46 -5.06 -32.15
CA GLU A 75 12.02 -5.32 -32.32
C GLU A 75 11.50 -6.45 -31.42
N ALA A 76 12.23 -7.55 -31.32
CA ALA A 76 11.89 -8.65 -30.43
C ALA A 76 11.92 -8.25 -28.94
N GLN A 77 12.88 -7.41 -28.54
CA GLN A 77 12.92 -6.86 -27.18
C GLN A 77 11.71 -5.95 -26.90
N ARG A 78 11.31 -5.10 -27.86
CA ARG A 78 10.13 -4.24 -27.73
C ARG A 78 8.82 -5.01 -27.63
N SER A 79 8.71 -6.19 -28.23
CA SER A 79 7.49 -7.00 -28.12
C SER A 79 7.32 -7.64 -26.73
N ALA A 80 8.40 -7.85 -26.00
CA ALA A 80 8.37 -8.36 -24.62
C ALA A 80 8.28 -7.23 -23.59
N ASP A 81 8.78 -6.04 -23.93
CA ASP A 81 8.78 -4.89 -23.03
C ASP A 81 7.37 -4.41 -22.66
N GLY A 82 7.15 -4.22 -21.36
CA GLY A 82 5.88 -3.80 -20.80
C GLY A 82 4.83 -4.91 -20.69
N ALA A 83 5.17 -6.17 -20.97
CA ALA A 83 4.25 -7.27 -20.76
C ALA A 83 3.85 -7.34 -19.28
N VAL A 84 2.55 -7.52 -19.02
CA VAL A 84 1.98 -7.60 -17.68
C VAL A 84 1.42 -8.99 -17.44
N ALA A 85 1.77 -9.60 -16.31
CA ALA A 85 1.23 -10.89 -15.90
C ALA A 85 0.70 -10.83 -14.46
N LYS A 86 -0.46 -11.43 -14.22
CA LYS A 86 -1.00 -11.64 -12.87
C LYS A 86 -0.44 -12.94 -12.32
N VAL A 87 0.51 -12.87 -11.39
CA VAL A 87 1.18 -14.06 -10.82
C VAL A 87 0.48 -14.58 -9.56
N VAL A 88 -0.25 -13.72 -8.86
CA VAL A 88 -1.16 -14.10 -7.77
C VAL A 88 -2.52 -13.46 -8.03
N ASP A 89 -3.56 -14.29 -8.13
CA ASP A 89 -4.94 -13.86 -8.35
C ASP A 89 -5.84 -14.31 -7.20
N ASN A 90 -6.15 -13.38 -6.29
CA ASN A 90 -7.07 -13.61 -5.19
C ASN A 90 -8.42 -12.90 -5.37
N GLY A 91 -8.66 -12.28 -6.54
CA GLY A 91 -9.88 -11.56 -6.84
C GLY A 91 -9.68 -10.29 -7.68
N PRO A 92 -10.77 -9.53 -7.89
CA PRO A 92 -10.73 -8.29 -8.67
C PRO A 92 -9.88 -7.21 -7.98
N THR A 93 -9.22 -6.38 -8.78
CA THR A 93 -8.36 -5.28 -8.30
C THR A 93 -9.10 -4.28 -7.40
N ALA A 94 -10.39 -4.06 -7.65
CA ALA A 94 -11.22 -3.18 -6.82
C ALA A 94 -11.40 -3.64 -5.35
N ASP A 95 -11.08 -4.91 -5.06
CA ASP A 95 -11.30 -5.51 -3.74
C ASP A 95 -10.03 -6.15 -3.14
N ARG A 96 -8.89 -6.07 -3.82
CA ARG A 96 -7.61 -6.66 -3.38
C ARG A 96 -6.54 -5.59 -3.41
N LEU A 97 -5.54 -5.75 -2.54
CA LEU A 97 -4.34 -4.93 -2.59
C LEU A 97 -3.49 -5.39 -3.77
N ASP A 98 -3.28 -4.55 -4.77
CA ASP A 98 -2.51 -4.88 -5.96
C ASP A 98 -1.04 -4.49 -5.78
N VAL A 99 -0.15 -5.48 -5.69
CA VAL A 99 1.30 -5.28 -5.67
C VAL A 99 1.84 -5.40 -7.09
N VAL A 100 2.57 -4.39 -7.56
CA VAL A 100 3.26 -4.43 -8.87
C VAL A 100 4.75 -4.62 -8.64
N VAL A 101 5.29 -5.70 -9.20
CA VAL A 101 6.72 -6.00 -9.21
C VAL A 101 7.30 -5.66 -10.58
N VAL A 102 8.31 -4.81 -10.64
CA VAL A 102 9.00 -4.43 -11.88
C VAL A 102 10.47 -4.82 -11.77
N GLY A 103 11.00 -5.51 -12.77
CA GLY A 103 12.41 -5.93 -12.79
C GLY A 103 13.28 -4.91 -13.51
N ASP A 104 14.46 -4.59 -12.97
CA ASP A 104 15.47 -3.78 -13.68
C ASP A 104 16.79 -4.54 -13.85
N GLY A 105 17.47 -4.26 -14.96
CA GLY A 105 18.71 -4.96 -15.33
C GLY A 105 18.50 -6.38 -15.85
N TYR A 106 17.27 -6.78 -16.20
CA TYR A 106 17.00 -8.06 -16.88
C TYR A 106 16.87 -7.81 -18.38
N THR A 107 17.71 -8.48 -19.17
CA THR A 107 17.54 -8.49 -20.62
C THR A 107 16.33 -9.34 -21.02
N ALA A 108 15.89 -9.25 -22.27
CA ALA A 108 14.79 -10.09 -22.77
C ALA A 108 15.03 -11.60 -22.59
N ALA A 109 16.29 -12.05 -22.63
CA ALA A 109 16.66 -13.45 -22.41
C ALA A 109 16.61 -13.86 -20.92
N GLU A 110 16.48 -12.91 -20.01
CA GLU A 110 16.50 -13.12 -18.56
C GLU A 110 15.12 -12.89 -17.91
N LEU A 111 14.06 -12.65 -18.70
CA LEU A 111 12.72 -12.41 -18.15
C LEU A 111 12.19 -13.63 -17.38
N ASP A 112 12.48 -14.87 -17.81
CA ASP A 112 12.13 -16.06 -17.03
C ASP A 112 12.78 -16.08 -15.65
N ARG A 113 14.01 -15.53 -15.54
CA ARG A 113 14.69 -15.33 -14.25
C ARG A 113 13.97 -14.25 -13.45
N PHE A 114 13.67 -13.09 -14.04
CA PHE A 114 12.89 -12.04 -13.36
C PHE A 114 11.58 -12.57 -12.78
N HIS A 115 10.78 -13.31 -13.56
CA HIS A 115 9.52 -13.88 -13.09
C HIS A 115 9.72 -14.87 -11.94
N THR A 116 10.85 -15.60 -11.93
CA THR A 116 11.22 -16.49 -10.82
C THR A 116 11.60 -15.70 -9.58
N ASP A 117 12.45 -14.70 -9.73
CA ASP A 117 12.91 -13.82 -8.65
C ASP A 117 11.73 -13.07 -8.03
N ALA A 118 10.78 -12.58 -8.84
CA ALA A 118 9.56 -11.94 -8.38
C ALA A 118 8.69 -12.86 -7.52
N ARG A 119 8.49 -14.12 -7.94
CA ARG A 119 7.75 -15.12 -7.15
C ARG A 119 8.48 -15.47 -5.85
N GLN A 120 9.79 -15.65 -5.91
CA GLN A 120 10.60 -15.95 -4.73
C GLN A 120 10.57 -14.80 -3.72
N LYS A 121 10.74 -13.57 -4.19
CA LYS A 121 10.67 -12.38 -3.34
C LYS A 121 9.30 -12.23 -2.70
N TRP A 122 8.22 -12.43 -3.45
CA TRP A 122 6.88 -12.40 -2.88
C TRP A 122 6.64 -13.52 -1.85
N ALA A 123 7.21 -14.70 -2.07
CA ALA A 123 7.17 -15.78 -1.08
C ALA A 123 7.92 -15.42 0.21
N GLU A 124 9.04 -14.70 0.12
CA GLU A 124 9.75 -14.17 1.30
C GLU A 124 8.89 -13.15 2.06
N VAL A 125 8.25 -12.20 1.36
CA VAL A 125 7.35 -11.21 1.98
C VAL A 125 6.19 -11.90 2.70
N THR A 126 5.53 -12.85 2.03
CA THR A 126 4.37 -13.57 2.57
C THR A 126 4.71 -14.66 3.57
N ALA A 127 5.98 -14.81 3.95
CA ALA A 127 6.42 -15.66 5.06
C ALA A 127 6.49 -14.90 6.40
N VAL A 128 6.34 -13.57 6.39
CA VAL A 128 6.38 -12.72 7.60
C VAL A 128 4.97 -12.31 8.01
N GLU A 129 4.63 -12.41 9.29
CA GLU A 129 3.34 -11.89 9.79
C GLU A 129 3.34 -10.35 9.81
N PRO A 130 2.22 -9.68 9.47
CA PRO A 130 0.90 -10.23 9.18
C PRO A 130 0.68 -10.68 7.71
N TYR A 131 1.66 -10.55 6.81
CA TYR A 131 1.47 -10.98 5.41
C TYR A 131 1.09 -12.45 5.30
N THR A 132 1.70 -13.33 6.11
CA THR A 132 1.37 -14.77 6.13
C THR A 132 -0.12 -15.00 6.31
N THR A 133 -0.73 -14.40 7.34
CA THR A 133 -2.16 -14.54 7.62
C THR A 133 -3.03 -13.94 6.53
N TYR A 134 -2.63 -12.78 5.99
CA TYR A 134 -3.47 -11.98 5.10
C TYR A 134 -3.12 -12.09 3.60
N ARG A 135 -2.23 -13.02 3.21
CA ARG A 135 -1.74 -13.14 1.81
C ARG A 135 -2.84 -13.26 0.75
N ASN A 136 -4.02 -13.74 1.11
CA ASN A 136 -5.18 -13.84 0.22
C ASN A 136 -5.95 -12.52 0.02
N LEU A 137 -5.50 -11.42 0.63
CA LEU A 137 -5.97 -10.06 0.35
C LEU A 137 -5.22 -9.41 -0.82
N PHE A 138 -4.15 -10.03 -1.30
CA PHE A 138 -3.24 -9.44 -2.27
C PHE A 138 -3.40 -10.06 -3.65
N ASN A 139 -3.35 -9.22 -4.68
CA ASN A 139 -2.95 -9.66 -6.00
C ASN A 139 -1.49 -9.27 -6.21
N VAL A 140 -0.79 -10.02 -7.08
CA VAL A 140 0.57 -9.66 -7.48
C VAL A 140 0.66 -9.68 -8.99
N TRP A 141 1.20 -8.59 -9.52
CA TRP A 141 1.45 -8.36 -10.93
C TRP A 141 2.95 -8.26 -11.17
N THR A 142 3.43 -8.82 -12.27
CA THR A 142 4.76 -8.52 -12.80
C THR A 142 4.61 -7.64 -14.02
N VAL A 143 5.53 -6.68 -14.18
CA VAL A 143 5.70 -5.88 -15.40
C VAL A 143 7.12 -6.06 -15.91
N ASP A 144 7.26 -6.55 -17.12
CA ASP A 144 8.55 -6.77 -17.76
C ASP A 144 9.13 -5.43 -18.22
N ALA A 145 10.23 -4.97 -17.60
CA ALA A 145 10.99 -3.81 -18.06
C ALA A 145 12.32 -4.28 -18.67
N VAL A 146 12.33 -4.40 -20.00
CA VAL A 146 13.43 -5.02 -20.73
C VAL A 146 14.63 -4.08 -20.74
N SER A 147 15.69 -4.48 -20.05
CA SER A 147 16.96 -3.74 -20.02
C SER A 147 17.85 -4.10 -21.21
N ALA A 148 18.64 -3.13 -21.67
CA ALA A 148 19.61 -3.36 -22.75
C ALA A 148 20.83 -4.15 -22.26
N GLU A 149 21.26 -3.90 -21.02
CA GLU A 149 22.35 -4.60 -20.36
C GLU A 149 21.82 -5.41 -19.16
N SER A 150 22.37 -6.61 -18.95
CA SER A 150 22.13 -7.40 -17.72
C SER A 150 22.82 -6.72 -16.54
N GLY A 151 22.27 -6.82 -15.33
CA GLY A 151 22.82 -6.20 -14.11
C GLY A 151 22.40 -4.74 -13.92
N VAL A 152 22.89 -4.07 -12.87
CA VAL A 152 22.63 -2.64 -12.60
C VAL A 152 23.91 -1.81 -12.44
N SER A 153 23.79 -0.49 -12.49
CA SER A 153 24.92 0.43 -12.28
C SER A 153 25.45 0.34 -10.83
N GLY A 154 26.77 0.47 -10.65
CA GLY A 154 27.42 0.40 -9.33
C GLY A 154 27.73 -1.02 -8.82
N ASP A 155 27.57 -2.04 -9.67
CA ASP A 155 27.84 -3.46 -9.38
C ASP A 155 28.55 -4.15 -10.58
N PRO A 156 29.78 -4.70 -10.44
CA PRO A 156 30.47 -5.07 -9.18
C PRO A 156 31.14 -3.92 -8.42
N ASP A 157 31.47 -2.82 -9.11
CA ASP A 157 32.17 -1.69 -8.50
C ASP A 157 31.43 -0.39 -8.76
N ARG A 158 31.81 0.63 -7.99
CA ARG A 158 31.22 1.95 -8.12
C ARG A 158 31.36 2.49 -9.53
N ALA A 159 32.43 2.24 -10.29
CA ALA A 159 32.60 2.84 -11.62
C ALA A 159 31.70 2.24 -12.71
N THR A 160 31.09 1.08 -12.44
CA THR A 160 30.23 0.38 -13.40
C THR A 160 28.97 1.20 -13.71
N VAL A 161 28.71 1.44 -15.00
CA VAL A 161 27.48 2.09 -15.49
C VAL A 161 26.82 1.18 -16.52
N ARG A 162 25.52 0.92 -16.35
CA ARG A 162 24.72 0.08 -17.23
C ARG A 162 23.53 0.85 -17.82
N ASP A 163 23.11 0.41 -18.98
CA ASP A 163 21.90 0.84 -19.68
C ASP A 163 20.73 -0.09 -19.31
N THR A 164 19.96 0.32 -18.31
CA THR A 164 18.84 -0.45 -17.76
C THR A 164 17.53 0.30 -17.89
N ALA A 165 16.43 -0.46 -17.90
CA ALA A 165 15.09 0.05 -18.19
C ALA A 165 14.60 1.07 -17.17
N LEU A 166 14.95 0.90 -15.88
CA LEU A 166 14.57 1.77 -14.77
C LEU A 166 15.72 2.61 -14.22
N GLY A 167 16.93 2.43 -14.75
CA GLY A 167 18.11 3.17 -14.32
C GLY A 167 18.53 2.91 -12.87
N SER A 168 18.29 1.71 -12.33
CA SER A 168 18.68 1.36 -10.96
C SER A 168 20.19 1.46 -10.76
N TYR A 169 20.61 1.99 -9.61
CA TYR A 169 22.02 2.13 -9.29
C TYR A 169 22.32 2.10 -7.80
N PHE A 170 23.43 1.43 -7.46
CA PHE A 170 24.07 1.51 -6.14
C PHE A 170 24.92 2.78 -6.00
N TRP A 171 25.39 3.05 -4.78
CA TRP A 171 26.20 4.22 -4.43
C TRP A 171 25.45 5.54 -4.59
N CYS A 172 24.13 5.51 -4.45
CA CYS A 172 23.31 6.71 -4.42
C CYS A 172 23.67 7.56 -3.20
N GLU A 173 23.86 8.86 -3.41
CA GLU A 173 24.35 9.80 -2.39
C GLU A 173 25.61 9.29 -1.65
N GLU A 174 26.53 8.63 -2.38
CA GLU A 174 27.79 8.06 -1.87
C GLU A 174 27.62 6.86 -0.92
N ILE A 175 26.40 6.34 -0.76
CA ILE A 175 26.09 5.22 0.13
C ILE A 175 26.01 3.93 -0.69
N GLU A 176 26.98 3.03 -0.51
CA GLU A 176 27.14 1.81 -1.32
C GLU A 176 25.84 1.01 -1.50
N ARG A 177 25.13 0.76 -0.41
CA ARG A 177 23.93 -0.08 -0.36
C ARG A 177 22.63 0.64 -0.76
N LEU A 178 22.68 1.96 -0.96
CA LEU A 178 21.50 2.73 -1.36
C LEU A 178 21.24 2.50 -2.84
N LEU A 179 20.19 1.71 -3.14
CA LEU A 179 19.78 1.30 -4.47
C LEU A 179 18.66 2.21 -4.98
N CYS A 180 19.04 3.29 -5.64
CA CYS A 180 18.10 4.27 -6.18
C CYS A 180 17.63 3.91 -7.58
N ILE A 181 16.50 4.49 -7.99
CA ILE A 181 15.85 4.30 -9.29
C ILE A 181 15.52 5.64 -9.96
N ASP A 182 15.07 5.61 -11.20
CA ASP A 182 14.42 6.71 -11.91
C ASP A 182 12.88 6.55 -11.77
N GLN A 183 12.26 7.35 -10.90
CA GLN A 183 10.83 7.26 -10.58
C GLN A 183 9.93 7.47 -11.80
N PRO A 184 10.14 8.49 -12.66
CA PRO A 184 9.38 8.63 -13.92
C PRO A 184 9.40 7.37 -14.80
N LYS A 185 10.54 6.67 -14.88
CA LYS A 185 10.60 5.41 -15.63
C LYS A 185 9.82 4.31 -14.92
N VAL A 186 9.94 4.18 -13.60
CA VAL A 186 9.13 3.22 -12.81
C VAL A 186 7.64 3.47 -13.03
N ASP A 187 7.18 4.73 -12.90
CA ASP A 187 5.80 5.13 -13.15
C ASP A 187 5.32 4.71 -14.55
N ALA A 188 6.14 4.90 -15.58
CA ALA A 188 5.79 4.52 -16.95
C ALA A 188 5.56 3.01 -17.13
N TYR A 189 6.24 2.17 -16.36
CA TYR A 189 5.99 0.71 -16.36
C TYR A 189 4.83 0.33 -15.44
N VAL A 190 4.74 0.91 -14.24
CA VAL A 190 3.63 0.64 -13.30
C VAL A 190 2.27 1.00 -13.94
N ALA A 191 2.20 2.09 -14.71
CA ALA A 191 1.00 2.50 -15.43
C ALA A 191 0.48 1.48 -16.45
N LYS A 192 1.28 0.47 -16.82
CA LYS A 192 0.85 -0.63 -17.71
C LYS A 192 0.02 -1.68 -16.95
N ALA A 193 0.18 -1.79 -15.63
CA ALA A 193 -0.61 -2.68 -14.78
C ALA A 193 -2.03 -2.14 -14.58
N PRO A 194 -3.05 -3.00 -14.37
CA PRO A 194 -4.43 -2.54 -14.22
C PRO A 194 -4.69 -1.78 -12.91
N ALA A 195 -3.89 -2.01 -11.88
CA ALA A 195 -3.93 -1.33 -10.59
C ALA A 195 -2.58 -1.48 -9.88
N ALA A 196 -2.27 -0.55 -8.98
CA ALA A 196 -1.10 -0.59 -8.12
C ALA A 196 -1.41 0.15 -6.80
N ASP A 197 -1.30 -0.55 -5.68
CA ASP A 197 -1.32 0.02 -4.34
C ASP A 197 0.09 0.06 -3.73
N LEU A 198 0.98 -0.84 -4.16
CA LEU A 198 2.37 -0.93 -3.72
C LEU A 198 3.27 -1.34 -4.87
N VAL A 199 4.47 -0.77 -4.96
CA VAL A 199 5.44 -1.10 -6.01
C VAL A 199 6.70 -1.71 -5.39
N ILE A 200 7.18 -2.79 -5.98
CA ILE A 200 8.48 -3.40 -5.67
C ILE A 200 9.34 -3.39 -6.93
N VAL A 201 10.52 -2.77 -6.87
CA VAL A 201 11.51 -2.83 -7.95
C VAL A 201 12.58 -3.84 -7.59
N LEU A 202 12.76 -4.86 -8.43
CA LEU A 202 13.81 -5.87 -8.26
C LEU A 202 14.98 -5.58 -9.19
N ALA A 203 16.12 -5.20 -8.62
CA ALA A 203 17.36 -5.09 -9.37
C ALA A 203 17.96 -6.48 -9.59
N ASN A 204 18.36 -6.76 -10.83
CA ASN A 204 19.13 -7.95 -11.18
C ASN A 204 20.56 -7.85 -10.62
N SER A 205 20.72 -8.12 -9.33
CA SER A 205 22.00 -8.10 -8.62
C SER A 205 21.96 -9.02 -7.40
N ALA A 206 23.13 -9.54 -7.03
CA ALA A 206 23.33 -10.24 -5.76
C ALA A 206 23.97 -9.34 -4.68
N LYS A 207 24.34 -8.10 -5.01
CA LYS A 207 24.90 -7.14 -4.05
C LYS A 207 23.82 -6.71 -3.07
N TYR A 208 24.14 -6.61 -1.77
CA TYR A 208 23.21 -6.08 -0.79
C TYR A 208 22.84 -4.62 -1.09
N GLY A 209 21.54 -4.34 -1.09
CA GLY A 209 21.01 -2.99 -1.06
C GLY A 209 19.53 -2.91 -1.36
N GLY A 210 19.00 -1.71 -1.22
CA GLY A 210 17.59 -1.36 -1.33
C GLY A 210 17.39 0.12 -1.03
N ALA A 211 16.14 0.54 -1.08
CA ALA A 211 15.71 1.90 -0.77
C ALA A 211 14.18 1.96 -0.61
N GLY A 212 13.74 2.90 0.21
CA GLY A 212 12.34 3.23 0.43
C GLY A 212 11.91 4.54 -0.18
N TYR A 213 11.05 4.53 -1.17
CA TYR A 213 10.35 5.72 -1.65
C TYR A 213 8.94 5.71 -1.06
N ASN A 214 8.84 6.14 0.20
CA ASN A 214 7.66 5.92 1.03
C ASN A 214 6.60 7.03 0.91
N GLU A 215 6.83 8.00 0.01
CA GLU A 215 5.81 8.97 -0.40
C GLU A 215 4.81 8.35 -1.38
N ARG A 216 3.53 8.68 -1.19
CA ARG A 216 2.47 8.27 -2.10
C ARG A 216 2.69 8.88 -3.48
N SER A 217 2.60 8.07 -4.53
CA SER A 217 2.70 8.56 -5.91
C SER A 217 1.63 9.61 -6.19
N ALA A 218 2.06 10.80 -6.58
CA ALA A 218 1.16 11.90 -6.94
C ALA A 218 0.39 11.64 -8.23
N THR A 219 0.90 10.75 -9.09
CA THR A 219 0.39 10.45 -10.43
C THR A 219 -0.48 9.19 -10.45
N LEU A 220 0.02 8.11 -9.85
CA LEU A 220 -0.60 6.78 -9.91
C LEU A 220 -1.26 6.36 -8.59
N GLY A 221 -0.97 7.05 -7.49
CA GLY A 221 -1.67 6.88 -6.22
C GLY A 221 -1.28 5.66 -5.37
N TYR A 222 -0.29 4.86 -5.80
CA TYR A 222 0.30 3.79 -4.99
C TYR A 222 1.05 4.38 -3.78
N GLU A 223 1.18 3.59 -2.71
CA GLU A 223 1.62 4.07 -1.39
C GLU A 223 3.14 4.25 -1.23
N GLY A 224 3.93 3.59 -2.06
CA GLY A 224 5.38 3.76 -2.13
C GLY A 224 6.06 2.75 -3.05
N ILE A 225 7.37 2.92 -3.24
CA ILE A 225 8.25 1.98 -3.96
C ILE A 225 9.27 1.43 -2.98
N SER A 226 9.39 0.10 -2.92
CA SER A 226 10.54 -0.55 -2.31
C SER A 226 11.48 -1.09 -3.38
N THR A 227 12.77 -0.76 -3.29
CA THR A 227 13.79 -1.38 -4.15
C THR A 227 14.52 -2.48 -3.39
N ALA A 228 14.85 -3.56 -4.10
CA ALA A 228 15.62 -4.66 -3.54
C ALA A 228 16.46 -5.35 -4.59
N SER A 229 17.65 -5.80 -4.22
CA SER A 229 18.41 -6.76 -5.01
C SER A 229 17.72 -8.12 -5.02
N ALA A 230 17.44 -8.64 -6.21
CA ALA A 230 16.76 -9.92 -6.40
C ALA A 230 17.54 -11.09 -5.80
N GLY A 231 18.85 -11.12 -6.02
CA GLY A 231 19.74 -12.21 -5.61
C GLY A 231 20.28 -12.12 -4.18
N HIS A 232 19.77 -11.20 -3.34
CA HIS A 232 20.25 -11.03 -1.97
C HIS A 232 19.13 -11.20 -0.93
N ALA A 233 19.27 -12.19 -0.04
CA ALA A 233 18.23 -12.53 0.94
C ALA A 233 17.90 -11.37 1.89
N LYS A 234 18.91 -10.64 2.38
CA LYS A 234 18.66 -9.49 3.27
C LYS A 234 18.03 -8.29 2.57
N SER A 235 18.17 -8.16 1.24
CA SER A 235 17.41 -7.16 0.48
C SER A 235 15.92 -7.50 0.47
N GLY A 236 15.54 -8.77 0.62
CA GLY A 236 14.15 -9.15 0.87
C GLY A 236 13.62 -8.64 2.20
N GLN A 237 14.45 -8.69 3.26
CA GLN A 237 14.07 -8.12 4.56
C GLN A 237 13.97 -6.60 4.52
N VAL A 238 14.86 -5.92 3.77
CA VAL A 238 14.70 -4.50 3.44
C VAL A 238 13.35 -4.28 2.78
N ALA A 239 13.00 -5.04 1.75
CA ALA A 239 11.70 -4.85 1.08
C ALA A 239 10.52 -4.92 2.05
N ILE A 240 10.50 -5.87 2.98
CA ILE A 240 9.44 -6.00 3.98
C ILE A 240 9.44 -4.79 4.94
N HIS A 241 10.60 -4.33 5.38
CA HIS A 241 10.74 -3.12 6.19
C HIS A 241 10.13 -1.89 5.50
N GLU A 242 10.47 -1.67 4.23
CA GLU A 242 9.96 -0.55 3.43
C GLU A 242 8.44 -0.59 3.25
N THR A 243 7.87 -1.79 3.10
CA THR A 243 6.41 -1.92 3.08
C THR A 243 5.76 -1.54 4.42
N GLY A 244 6.50 -1.58 5.53
CA GLY A 244 6.09 -1.07 6.84
C GLY A 244 5.80 0.43 6.80
N HIS A 245 6.66 1.20 6.15
CA HIS A 245 6.43 2.62 5.90
C HIS A 245 5.29 2.83 4.90
N SER A 246 5.34 2.16 3.74
CA SER A 246 4.36 2.36 2.67
C SER A 246 2.93 1.98 3.08
N LEU A 247 2.72 0.77 3.61
CA LEU A 247 1.39 0.27 3.97
C LEU A 247 1.02 0.56 5.43
N GLY A 248 1.96 0.40 6.36
CA GLY A 248 1.70 0.58 7.79
C GLY A 248 1.78 2.05 8.25
N LYS A 249 2.39 2.94 7.45
CA LYS A 249 2.72 4.32 7.86
C LYS A 249 3.51 4.34 9.18
N LEU A 250 4.41 3.37 9.31
CA LEU A 250 5.30 3.23 10.46
C LEU A 250 6.49 4.17 10.31
N ALA A 251 7.08 4.55 11.45
CA ALA A 251 8.37 5.22 11.50
C ALA A 251 9.48 4.18 11.72
N ASP A 252 10.71 4.61 11.50
CA ASP A 252 11.87 3.84 11.91
C ASP A 252 12.04 3.81 13.43
N GLU A 253 12.52 2.68 13.94
CA GLU A 253 12.72 2.44 15.37
C GLU A 253 14.21 2.36 15.76
N TYR A 254 15.12 2.42 14.79
CA TYR A 254 16.55 2.54 15.08
C TYR A 254 16.94 3.96 15.51
N PHE A 255 18.05 4.04 16.24
CA PHE A 255 18.60 5.28 16.77
C PHE A 255 20.12 5.19 16.82
N TYR A 256 20.79 6.34 16.74
CA TYR A 256 22.24 6.42 16.69
C TYR A 256 22.77 7.33 17.78
N THR A 257 23.66 6.80 18.63
CA THR A 257 24.38 7.62 19.60
C THR A 257 25.53 8.35 18.91
N GLY A 258 25.70 9.64 19.22
CA GLY A 258 26.80 10.45 18.67
C GLY A 258 26.58 10.96 17.24
N LEU A 259 25.38 10.80 16.68
CA LEU A 259 24.98 11.46 15.43
C LEU A 259 24.53 12.90 15.74
N PRO A 260 25.18 13.94 15.16
CA PRO A 260 24.75 15.33 15.34
C PRO A 260 23.29 15.53 14.94
N ASP A 261 22.59 16.39 15.66
CA ASP A 261 21.16 16.73 15.49
C ASP A 261 20.17 15.63 15.89
N TYR A 262 20.63 14.42 16.22
CA TYR A 262 19.82 13.27 16.63
C TYR A 262 20.07 12.82 18.07
N GLU A 263 20.70 13.65 18.91
CA GLU A 263 20.97 13.30 20.31
C GLU A 263 19.69 13.21 21.14
N LYS A 264 18.75 14.14 20.90
CA LYS A 264 17.49 14.21 21.64
C LYS A 264 16.35 14.80 20.82
N TYR A 265 15.26 14.08 20.74
CA TYR A 265 14.02 14.59 20.18
C TYR A 265 13.36 15.58 21.14
N THR A 266 12.94 16.73 20.61
CA THR A 266 12.22 17.79 21.36
C THR A 266 10.97 18.30 20.62
N GLY A 267 10.59 17.60 19.54
CA GLY A 267 9.44 17.94 18.72
C GLY A 267 8.09 17.54 19.32
N PRO A 268 7.00 17.78 18.58
CA PRO A 268 5.66 17.35 18.98
C PRO A 268 5.51 15.83 18.98
N GLU A 269 4.40 15.31 19.49
CA GLU A 269 4.10 13.88 19.38
C GLU A 269 4.09 13.44 17.89
N PRO A 270 4.87 12.42 17.48
CA PRO A 270 4.90 11.94 16.10
C PRO A 270 3.53 11.46 15.60
N ALA A 271 3.32 11.35 14.30
CA ALA A 271 2.05 10.85 13.75
C ALA A 271 2.02 9.32 13.73
N GLU A 272 3.16 8.70 13.50
CA GLU A 272 3.36 7.26 13.29
C GLU A 272 2.99 6.47 14.54
N SER A 273 2.41 5.29 14.35
CA SER A 273 1.82 4.52 15.45
C SER A 273 2.85 3.84 16.35
N ASN A 274 4.09 3.68 15.89
CA ASN A 274 5.16 2.95 16.55
C ASN A 274 6.28 3.84 17.14
N THR A 275 6.11 5.17 17.14
CA THR A 275 6.99 6.09 17.88
C THR A 275 6.17 7.09 18.69
N SER A 276 6.74 7.56 19.81
CA SER A 276 6.05 8.40 20.80
C SER A 276 7.05 9.24 21.58
N ALA A 277 6.71 10.50 21.89
CA ALA A 277 7.46 11.30 22.86
C ALA A 277 7.00 11.03 24.31
N LEU A 278 5.90 10.30 24.49
CA LEU A 278 5.34 9.94 25.79
C LEU A 278 6.02 8.68 26.37
N PRO A 279 6.49 8.71 27.63
CA PRO A 279 6.88 7.50 28.35
C PRO A 279 5.64 6.66 28.73
N ALA A 280 5.85 5.37 29.02
CA ALA A 280 4.77 4.40 29.23
C ALA A 280 3.68 4.84 30.24
N GLY A 281 4.05 5.42 31.38
CA GLY A 281 3.10 5.86 32.38
C GLY A 281 2.18 6.99 31.90
N ARG A 282 2.73 7.96 31.14
CA ARG A 282 1.94 9.05 30.53
C ARG A 282 1.08 8.53 29.40
N MET A 283 1.63 7.67 28.54
CA MET A 283 0.90 7.01 27.46
C MET A 283 -0.33 6.25 27.98
N ALA A 284 -0.17 5.50 29.07
CA ALA A 284 -1.26 4.78 29.74
C ALA A 284 -2.32 5.73 30.33
N ALA A 285 -1.88 6.78 31.03
CA ALA A 285 -2.78 7.75 31.65
C ALA A 285 -3.60 8.54 30.61
N GLU A 286 -2.97 8.89 29.49
CA GLU A 286 -3.58 9.66 28.41
C GLU A 286 -4.34 8.79 27.40
N ARG A 287 -4.19 7.45 27.49
CA ARG A 287 -4.72 6.49 26.52
C ARG A 287 -4.30 6.82 25.08
N ALA A 288 -3.02 7.16 24.92
CA ALA A 288 -2.43 7.56 23.64
C ALA A 288 -1.63 6.41 23.01
N LYS A 289 -1.38 6.49 21.69
CA LYS A 289 -0.49 5.57 20.97
C LYS A 289 -0.82 4.10 21.24
N TRP A 290 0.17 3.29 21.61
CA TRP A 290 0.03 1.86 21.86
C TRP A 290 -0.33 1.52 23.31
N TYR A 291 -0.99 2.42 24.06
CA TYR A 291 -1.38 2.15 25.45
C TYR A 291 -2.14 0.82 25.63
N ARG A 292 -2.90 0.38 24.62
CA ARG A 292 -3.65 -0.90 24.63
C ARG A 292 -2.77 -2.14 24.58
N TRP A 293 -1.50 -1.96 24.22
CA TRP A 293 -0.52 -3.01 24.06
C TRP A 293 0.50 -3.05 25.20
N LEU A 294 0.56 -2.03 26.06
CA LEU A 294 1.52 -1.99 27.18
C LEU A 294 1.38 -3.23 28.08
N GLY A 295 2.49 -3.93 28.30
CA GLY A 295 2.56 -5.15 29.12
C GLY A 295 2.28 -6.46 28.36
N GLU A 296 1.87 -6.39 27.09
CA GLU A 296 1.64 -7.57 26.26
C GLU A 296 2.97 -8.19 25.79
N GLU A 297 2.96 -9.49 25.54
CA GLU A 297 4.09 -10.20 24.95
C GLU A 297 4.23 -9.83 23.47
N SER A 298 5.41 -9.36 23.09
CA SER A 298 5.74 -8.99 21.72
C SER A 298 6.09 -10.24 20.89
N PRO A 299 5.80 -10.28 19.58
CA PRO A 299 6.16 -11.40 18.71
C PRO A 299 7.65 -11.76 18.69
N ASP A 300 8.53 -10.82 19.07
CA ASP A 300 9.98 -11.06 19.20
C ASP A 300 10.40 -11.68 20.55
N GLY A 301 9.44 -12.02 21.42
CA GLY A 301 9.64 -12.60 22.75
C GLY A 301 9.85 -11.58 23.88
N GLY A 302 9.80 -10.28 23.56
CA GLY A 302 9.88 -9.19 24.55
C GLY A 302 8.53 -8.83 25.17
N THR A 303 8.50 -7.72 25.91
CA THR A 303 7.26 -7.11 26.41
C THR A 303 7.08 -5.75 25.78
N VAL A 304 5.85 -5.40 25.40
CA VAL A 304 5.56 -4.06 24.91
C VAL A 304 5.63 -3.06 26.06
N GLY A 305 6.45 -2.04 25.90
CA GLY A 305 6.69 -0.97 26.85
C GLY A 305 6.87 0.36 26.13
N ALA A 306 7.70 1.24 26.70
CA ALA A 306 8.18 2.45 26.01
C ALA A 306 9.69 2.49 26.18
N TYR A 307 10.41 1.97 25.19
CA TYR A 307 11.87 1.85 25.19
C TYR A 307 12.46 3.12 24.61
N GLU A 308 13.28 3.84 25.37
CA GLU A 308 13.88 5.08 24.88
C GLU A 308 14.83 4.81 23.69
N GLY A 309 14.78 5.71 22.71
CA GLY A 309 15.47 5.61 21.42
C GLY A 309 14.54 5.13 20.30
N GLY A 310 14.50 5.86 19.20
CA GLY A 310 13.71 5.56 18.01
C GLY A 310 13.56 6.77 17.10
N GLY A 311 13.12 6.58 15.86
CA GLY A 311 13.04 7.66 14.87
C GLY A 311 14.37 8.40 14.72
N TYR A 312 15.49 7.67 14.74
CA TYR A 312 16.88 8.16 14.70
C TYR A 312 17.41 8.78 16.00
N PHE A 313 16.53 9.31 16.86
CA PHE A 313 16.92 10.00 18.08
C PHE A 313 17.32 9.04 19.19
N ALA A 314 18.46 9.31 19.83
CA ALA A 314 18.94 8.49 20.95
C ALA A 314 18.08 8.64 22.22
N THR A 315 17.50 9.82 22.45
CA THR A 315 16.65 10.12 23.62
C THR A 315 15.43 10.95 23.24
N GLY A 316 14.41 10.99 24.11
CA GLY A 316 13.21 11.83 23.92
C GLY A 316 12.13 11.25 23.00
N LEU A 317 12.43 10.18 22.24
CA LEU A 317 11.44 9.31 21.61
C LEU A 317 11.52 7.91 22.20
N TYR A 318 10.38 7.22 22.15
CA TYR A 318 10.21 5.86 22.59
C TYR A 318 9.69 5.00 21.45
N ARG A 319 10.12 3.74 21.41
CA ARG A 319 9.59 2.66 20.58
C ARG A 319 8.88 1.61 21.45
N PRO A 320 8.02 0.74 20.89
CA PRO A 320 7.15 -0.11 21.67
C PRO A 320 7.86 -1.33 22.27
N THR A 321 8.89 -1.83 21.61
CA THR A 321 9.60 -3.07 21.97
C THR A 321 11.10 -2.85 21.90
N ASP A 322 11.91 -3.75 22.46
CA ASP A 322 13.35 -3.64 22.24
C ASP A 322 13.66 -3.76 20.74
N ASN A 323 13.12 -4.76 20.04
CA ASN A 323 13.31 -4.89 18.59
C ASN A 323 11.99 -5.07 17.83
N SER A 324 12.05 -4.75 16.55
CA SER A 324 11.05 -5.06 15.54
C SER A 324 11.74 -5.01 14.17
N ILE A 325 11.04 -5.39 13.10
CA ILE A 325 11.57 -5.21 11.75
C ILE A 325 11.86 -3.74 11.42
N MET A 326 11.16 -2.79 12.04
CA MET A 326 11.39 -1.35 11.88
C MET A 326 12.67 -0.87 12.60
N ARG A 327 13.35 -1.75 13.34
CA ARG A 327 14.66 -1.50 13.97
C ARG A 327 15.75 -2.40 13.40
N VAL A 328 15.48 -3.71 13.32
CA VAL A 328 16.45 -4.75 12.96
C VAL A 328 15.79 -5.72 11.97
N LEU A 329 16.39 -5.84 10.79
CA LEU A 329 15.94 -6.78 9.75
C LEU A 329 15.89 -8.23 10.26
N GLY A 330 14.93 -9.02 9.77
CA GLY A 330 14.74 -10.42 10.19
C GLY A 330 13.98 -10.59 11.51
N LYS A 331 13.59 -9.49 12.18
CA LYS A 331 12.67 -9.53 13.30
C LYS A 331 11.21 -9.40 12.81
N PRO A 332 10.22 -9.88 13.58
CA PRO A 332 8.83 -9.61 13.27
C PRO A 332 8.47 -8.13 13.52
N PHE A 333 7.34 -7.68 12.97
CA PHE A 333 6.73 -6.44 13.43
C PHE A 333 6.33 -6.56 14.92
N ASN A 334 6.44 -5.47 15.67
CA ASN A 334 5.87 -5.40 17.02
C ASN A 334 4.34 -5.28 16.96
N LEU A 335 3.63 -5.43 18.09
CA LEU A 335 2.15 -5.44 18.08
C LEU A 335 1.51 -4.16 17.50
N PRO A 336 1.98 -2.93 17.83
CA PRO A 336 1.48 -1.72 17.16
C PRO A 336 1.75 -1.71 15.66
N GLY A 337 2.92 -2.22 15.23
CA GLY A 337 3.27 -2.41 13.83
C GLY A 337 2.34 -3.40 13.12
N VAL A 338 2.04 -4.54 13.74
CA VAL A 338 1.09 -5.54 13.21
C VAL A 338 -0.30 -4.93 13.04
N GLU A 339 -0.81 -4.20 14.04
CA GLU A 339 -2.09 -3.51 13.98
C GLU A 339 -2.14 -2.51 12.82
N ALA A 340 -1.09 -1.69 12.66
CA ALA A 340 -0.99 -0.70 11.60
C ALA A 340 -0.88 -1.35 10.21
N MET A 341 -0.14 -2.44 10.07
CA MET A 341 -0.05 -3.20 8.82
C MET A 341 -1.39 -3.81 8.41
N ILE A 342 -2.13 -4.40 9.36
CA ILE A 342 -3.48 -4.93 9.09
C ILE A 342 -4.42 -3.79 8.64
N ALA A 343 -4.35 -2.63 9.31
CA ALA A 343 -5.09 -1.44 8.87
C ALA A 343 -4.71 -1.01 7.44
N GLY A 344 -3.42 -1.08 7.11
CA GLY A 344 -2.88 -0.84 5.78
C GLY A 344 -3.45 -1.79 4.74
N PHE A 345 -3.50 -3.09 5.02
CA PHE A 345 -4.05 -4.08 4.10
C PHE A 345 -5.53 -3.81 3.81
N HIS A 346 -6.32 -3.53 4.85
CA HIS A 346 -7.77 -3.27 4.72
C HIS A 346 -8.11 -1.89 4.14
N ARG A 347 -7.15 -0.97 4.02
CA ARG A 347 -7.34 0.28 3.28
C ARG A 347 -7.50 0.04 1.77
N HIS A 348 -6.87 -1.01 1.25
CA HIS A 348 -6.88 -1.35 -0.19
C HIS A 348 -7.68 -2.62 -0.50
N ALA A 349 -7.81 -3.55 0.46
CA ALA A 349 -8.53 -4.80 0.27
C ALA A 349 -9.86 -4.87 1.04
N ARG A 350 -10.89 -5.39 0.37
CA ARG A 350 -12.21 -5.64 0.98
C ARG A 350 -12.31 -7.04 1.55
N THR A 351 -13.06 -7.16 2.64
CA THR A 351 -13.38 -8.45 3.27
C THR A 351 -14.48 -9.24 2.54
N VAL A 352 -15.25 -8.61 1.65
CA VAL A 352 -16.26 -9.28 0.82
C VAL A 352 -16.38 -8.67 -0.58
N THR A 353 -16.44 -9.54 -1.58
CA THR A 353 -16.52 -9.22 -3.01
C THR A 353 -17.83 -9.76 -3.59
N PRO A 354 -18.67 -8.97 -4.29
CA PRO A 354 -19.85 -9.50 -4.99
C PRO A 354 -19.43 -10.37 -6.17
N LEU A 355 -19.86 -11.65 -6.17
CA LEU A 355 -19.76 -12.51 -7.37
C LEU A 355 -21.01 -12.41 -8.23
N THR A 356 -22.15 -12.06 -7.62
CA THR A 356 -23.38 -11.73 -8.35
C THR A 356 -23.49 -10.21 -8.53
N PRO A 357 -23.78 -9.70 -9.74
CA PRO A 357 -23.94 -8.27 -9.97
C PRO A 357 -24.97 -7.64 -9.04
N THR A 358 -24.61 -6.48 -8.47
CA THR A 358 -25.42 -5.73 -7.48
C THR A 358 -26.30 -4.65 -8.13
N ASP A 359 -26.12 -4.40 -9.43
CA ASP A 359 -26.80 -3.38 -10.24
C ASP A 359 -28.18 -3.80 -10.76
N ARG A 360 -28.59 -5.04 -10.51
CA ARG A 360 -29.88 -5.61 -10.96
C ARG A 360 -30.68 -6.21 -9.82
N THR A 361 -32.00 -6.20 -9.97
CA THR A 361 -32.90 -6.86 -9.01
C THR A 361 -32.84 -8.38 -9.17
N LEU A 362 -32.41 -9.07 -8.11
CA LEU A 362 -32.47 -10.52 -8.04
C LEU A 362 -33.92 -10.99 -7.79
N ARG A 363 -34.25 -12.14 -8.36
CA ARG A 363 -35.57 -12.78 -8.37
C ARG A 363 -35.50 -14.16 -7.76
N ALA A 364 -36.62 -14.81 -7.47
CA ALA A 364 -36.65 -16.15 -6.86
C ALA A 364 -35.69 -17.18 -7.49
N ARG A 365 -35.47 -17.14 -8.81
CA ARG A 365 -34.55 -18.02 -9.56
C ARG A 365 -33.05 -17.73 -9.38
N HIS A 366 -32.69 -16.60 -8.77
CA HIS A 366 -31.30 -16.15 -8.66
C HIS A 366 -30.73 -16.45 -7.28
N THR A 367 -29.41 -16.48 -7.21
CA THR A 367 -28.64 -16.63 -5.97
C THR A 367 -27.75 -15.41 -5.80
N ALA A 368 -27.75 -14.82 -4.60
CA ALA A 368 -26.76 -13.81 -4.24
C ALA A 368 -25.49 -14.52 -3.78
N LYS A 369 -24.38 -14.29 -4.47
CA LYS A 369 -23.07 -14.90 -4.18
C LYS A 369 -22.04 -13.84 -3.87
N ALA A 370 -21.22 -14.10 -2.86
CA ALA A 370 -20.08 -13.26 -2.48
C ALA A 370 -18.83 -14.11 -2.24
N ALA A 371 -17.67 -13.61 -2.64
CA ALA A 371 -16.39 -14.17 -2.25
C ALA A 371 -15.92 -13.50 -0.95
N VAL A 372 -15.38 -14.29 -0.04
CA VAL A 372 -14.79 -13.85 1.23
C VAL A 372 -13.38 -14.42 1.28
N PRO A 373 -12.33 -13.59 1.45
CA PRO A 373 -10.97 -14.08 1.56
C PRO A 373 -10.82 -15.08 2.71
N VAL A 374 -10.12 -16.19 2.44
CA VAL A 374 -9.73 -17.15 3.46
C VAL A 374 -8.46 -16.65 4.12
N LEU A 375 -8.44 -16.51 5.44
CA LEU A 375 -7.22 -16.17 6.17
C LEU A 375 -6.33 -17.41 6.29
N ALA A 376 -5.03 -17.23 6.11
CA ALA A 376 -4.06 -18.31 6.08
C ALA A 376 -3.27 -18.47 7.40
N GLY A 377 -3.70 -17.78 8.45
CA GLY A 377 -3.07 -17.84 9.77
C GLY A 377 -3.15 -19.24 10.38
N ALA A 378 -2.12 -19.61 11.15
CA ALA A 378 -2.02 -20.93 11.79
C ALA A 378 -3.08 -21.15 12.90
N ASP A 379 -3.71 -20.07 13.39
CA ASP A 379 -4.78 -20.09 14.38
C ASP A 379 -6.13 -20.60 13.82
N GLY A 380 -6.23 -20.75 12.48
CA GLY A 380 -7.45 -21.19 11.80
C GLY A 380 -8.58 -20.17 11.80
N ARG A 381 -8.35 -18.94 12.27
CA ARG A 381 -9.36 -17.88 12.35
C ARG A 381 -9.81 -17.47 10.96
N GLN A 382 -11.10 -17.22 10.80
CA GLN A 382 -11.70 -16.78 9.53
C GLN A 382 -12.59 -15.54 9.73
N LEU A 383 -12.89 -14.86 8.64
CA LEU A 383 -13.77 -13.69 8.62
C LEU A 383 -15.20 -14.07 9.05
N VAL A 384 -15.83 -13.21 9.84
CA VAL A 384 -17.21 -13.42 10.32
C VAL A 384 -18.20 -12.94 9.27
N VAL A 385 -18.93 -13.88 8.67
CA VAL A 385 -19.92 -13.60 7.62
C VAL A 385 -21.34 -13.57 8.18
N ARG A 386 -22.07 -12.48 7.95
CA ARG A 386 -23.47 -12.28 8.39
C ARG A 386 -24.34 -11.75 7.27
N TRP A 387 -25.55 -12.28 7.17
CA TRP A 387 -26.56 -11.87 6.19
C TRP A 387 -27.68 -11.08 6.84
N TYR A 388 -28.26 -10.13 6.10
CA TYR A 388 -29.37 -9.30 6.56
C TYR A 388 -30.41 -9.12 5.46
N LEU A 389 -31.69 -9.12 5.84
CA LEU A 389 -32.80 -8.70 4.99
C LEU A 389 -33.44 -7.46 5.62
N ASP A 390 -33.47 -6.35 4.89
CA ASP A 390 -34.00 -5.05 5.35
C ASP A 390 -33.42 -4.60 6.70
N GLY A 391 -32.13 -4.92 6.92
CA GLY A 391 -31.40 -4.60 8.15
C GLY A 391 -31.58 -5.61 9.29
N ARG A 392 -32.44 -6.62 9.16
CA ARG A 392 -32.60 -7.69 10.15
C ARG A 392 -31.69 -8.87 9.84
N GLU A 393 -30.92 -9.32 10.82
CA GLU A 393 -29.97 -10.42 10.65
C GLU A 393 -30.68 -11.77 10.38
N LEU A 394 -30.22 -12.47 9.35
CA LEU A 394 -30.67 -13.79 8.96
C LEU A 394 -29.72 -14.86 9.55
N LYS A 395 -29.82 -15.12 10.85
CA LYS A 395 -28.89 -16.01 11.58
C LYS A 395 -28.70 -17.40 10.96
N ARG A 396 -29.73 -17.95 10.30
CA ARG A 396 -29.67 -19.25 9.59
C ARG A 396 -28.68 -19.28 8.42
N PHE A 397 -28.25 -18.13 7.93
CA PHE A 397 -27.27 -17.99 6.85
C PHE A 397 -25.90 -17.53 7.35
N ALA A 398 -25.69 -17.45 8.66
CA ALA A 398 -24.38 -17.09 9.21
C ALA A 398 -23.28 -18.02 8.68
N GLY A 399 -22.13 -17.45 8.30
CA GLY A 399 -21.01 -18.18 7.70
C GLY A 399 -21.18 -18.57 6.23
N ARG A 400 -22.38 -18.46 5.63
CA ARG A 400 -22.57 -18.78 4.21
C ARG A 400 -22.05 -17.67 3.29
N THR A 401 -21.50 -18.05 2.15
CA THR A 401 -21.06 -17.12 1.09
C THR A 401 -22.08 -16.95 -0.04
N GLU A 402 -23.16 -17.71 -0.01
CA GLU A 402 -24.27 -17.58 -0.96
C GLU A 402 -25.63 -17.84 -0.31
N VAL A 403 -26.66 -17.16 -0.81
CA VAL A 403 -28.05 -17.30 -0.39
C VAL A 403 -28.96 -17.25 -1.62
N ALA A 404 -29.78 -18.29 -1.85
CA ALA A 404 -30.78 -18.25 -2.91
C ALA A 404 -31.92 -17.31 -2.51
N VAL A 405 -32.42 -16.50 -3.47
CA VAL A 405 -33.53 -15.57 -3.18
C VAL A 405 -34.79 -16.33 -2.74
N ALA A 406 -35.02 -17.54 -3.28
CA ALA A 406 -36.10 -18.41 -2.86
C ALA A 406 -36.02 -18.83 -1.37
N GLU A 407 -34.83 -18.94 -0.80
CA GLU A 407 -34.65 -19.29 0.63
C GLU A 407 -35.05 -18.12 1.56
N LEU A 408 -35.17 -16.88 1.05
CA LEU A 408 -35.55 -15.72 1.85
C LEU A 408 -37.03 -15.76 2.28
N TRP A 409 -37.86 -16.56 1.62
CA TRP A 409 -39.30 -16.66 1.85
C TRP A 409 -39.99 -15.28 1.83
N LEU A 410 -39.76 -14.53 0.75
CA LEU A 410 -40.46 -13.27 0.54
C LEU A 410 -41.94 -13.58 0.26
N PHE A 411 -42.86 -12.92 0.99
CA PHE A 411 -44.31 -13.18 0.88
C PHE A 411 -45.08 -12.06 0.21
N ASP A 412 -44.39 -11.03 -0.28
CA ASP A 412 -45.01 -9.91 -0.95
C ASP A 412 -44.26 -9.51 -2.23
N LEU A 413 -44.85 -8.60 -2.99
CA LEU A 413 -44.30 -8.10 -4.25
C LEU A 413 -43.41 -6.87 -4.04
N ARG A 414 -43.06 -6.52 -2.81
CA ARG A 414 -42.18 -5.38 -2.51
C ARG A 414 -40.75 -5.73 -2.85
N THR A 415 -39.97 -4.67 -2.96
CA THR A 415 -38.53 -4.75 -3.10
C THR A 415 -37.90 -4.78 -1.71
N HIS A 416 -37.03 -5.75 -1.49
CA HIS A 416 -36.26 -5.91 -0.26
C HIS A 416 -34.78 -5.70 -0.52
N ARG A 417 -34.04 -5.46 0.57
CA ARG A 417 -32.60 -5.24 0.55
C ARG A 417 -31.90 -6.39 1.24
N LEU A 418 -31.30 -7.27 0.44
CA LEU A 418 -30.46 -8.35 0.94
C LEU A 418 -29.02 -7.86 1.00
N SER A 419 -28.34 -8.06 2.12
CA SER A 419 -26.93 -7.70 2.24
C SER A 419 -26.15 -8.74 3.01
N VAL A 420 -24.86 -8.83 2.69
CA VAL A 420 -23.88 -9.63 3.43
C VAL A 420 -22.77 -8.72 3.93
N THR A 421 -22.29 -8.98 5.15
CA THR A 421 -21.08 -8.36 5.71
C THR A 421 -20.06 -9.44 6.00
N ALA A 422 -18.80 -9.15 5.74
CA ALA A 422 -17.67 -9.91 6.26
C ALA A 422 -16.83 -8.99 7.15
N GLU A 423 -16.45 -9.48 8.32
CA GLU A 423 -15.74 -8.70 9.34
C GLU A 423 -14.53 -9.50 9.82
N ASP A 424 -13.35 -8.88 9.83
CA ASP A 424 -12.21 -9.39 10.57
C ASP A 424 -12.32 -8.94 12.03
N ARG A 425 -12.26 -9.91 12.95
CA ARG A 425 -12.28 -9.69 14.41
C ARG A 425 -10.99 -10.11 15.08
N THR A 426 -9.88 -9.93 14.37
CA THR A 426 -8.55 -10.26 14.86
C THR A 426 -8.28 -9.56 16.20
N PRO A 427 -7.72 -10.27 17.20
CA PRO A 427 -7.27 -9.63 18.44
C PRO A 427 -6.03 -8.74 18.22
N SER A 428 -5.39 -8.84 17.04
CA SER A 428 -4.25 -8.01 16.63
C SER A 428 -4.64 -6.57 16.27
N VAL A 429 -5.93 -6.23 16.31
CA VAL A 429 -6.45 -4.86 16.18
C VAL A 429 -7.29 -4.55 17.41
N ARG A 430 -6.81 -3.65 18.26
CA ARG A 430 -7.43 -3.19 19.50
C ARG A 430 -7.94 -1.75 19.41
N ASP A 431 -7.52 -0.96 18.44
CA ASP A 431 -8.09 0.36 18.20
C ASP A 431 -9.49 0.24 17.57
N PRO A 432 -10.55 0.75 18.24
CA PRO A 432 -11.93 0.66 17.73
C PRO A 432 -12.13 1.31 16.37
N LYS A 433 -11.41 2.42 16.08
CA LYS A 433 -11.53 3.11 14.79
C LYS A 433 -10.93 2.29 13.67
N ILE A 434 -9.82 1.59 13.94
CA ILE A 434 -9.24 0.66 12.97
C ILE A 434 -10.16 -0.56 12.82
N ALA A 435 -10.66 -1.14 13.91
CA ALA A 435 -11.56 -2.29 13.86
C ALA A 435 -12.84 -2.03 13.03
N GLU A 436 -13.32 -0.78 12.97
CA GLU A 436 -14.44 -0.39 12.11
C GLU A 436 -14.11 -0.50 10.61
N THR A 437 -12.86 -0.33 10.20
CA THR A 437 -12.42 -0.44 8.80
C THR A 437 -12.21 -1.88 8.33
N LEU A 438 -12.09 -2.83 9.27
CA LEU A 438 -11.91 -4.27 9.01
C LEU A 438 -13.22 -4.98 8.59
N ARG A 439 -14.15 -4.25 7.99
CA ARG A 439 -15.47 -4.74 7.59
C ARG A 439 -15.90 -4.12 6.29
N SER A 440 -16.46 -4.93 5.41
CA SER A 440 -17.13 -4.48 4.20
C SER A 440 -18.51 -5.10 4.07
N ARG A 441 -19.36 -4.46 3.26
CA ARG A 441 -20.76 -4.83 3.05
C ARG A 441 -21.06 -4.83 1.56
N VAL A 442 -21.73 -5.88 1.12
CA VAL A 442 -22.30 -6.00 -0.23
C VAL A 442 -23.81 -6.08 -0.11
N GLU A 443 -24.51 -5.51 -1.09
CA GLU A 443 -25.96 -5.39 -1.07
C GLU A 443 -26.58 -5.64 -2.44
N TRP A 444 -27.68 -6.37 -2.45
CA TRP A 444 -28.52 -6.63 -3.62
C TRP A 444 -29.94 -6.17 -3.35
N THR A 445 -30.56 -5.67 -4.41
CA THR A 445 -32.00 -5.49 -4.47
C THR A 445 -32.64 -6.84 -4.80
N VAL A 446 -33.59 -7.31 -3.99
CA VAL A 446 -34.28 -8.61 -4.21
C VAL A 446 -35.80 -8.44 -4.22
N ARG A 447 -36.47 -9.28 -4.99
CA ARG A 447 -37.94 -9.33 -5.09
C ARG A 447 -38.37 -10.76 -5.45
N LEU A 448 -39.63 -11.11 -5.15
CA LEU A 448 -40.25 -12.34 -5.64
C LEU A 448 -40.04 -12.50 -7.16
#